data_AF-A0A1Y4SEN0-F1
#
_entry.id   AF-A0A1Y4SEN0-F1
#
_cell.length_a   1.000
_cell.length_b   1.000
_cell.length_c   1.000
_cell.angle_alpha   90.00
_cell.angle_beta   90.00
_cell.angle_gamma   90.00
#
_symmetry.space_group_name_H-M   'P 1'
#
loop_
_entity.id
_entity.type
_entity.pdbx_description
1 polymer ?
#
loop_
_entity_poly.entity_id
_entity_poly.type
_entity_poly.pdbx_seq_one_letter_code
_entity_poly.pdbx_strand_id
1 'polypeptide(L)'
;MAQKMKTILIIHDELKARKALCLSTFFSFCGIWVDQIGADRSRTAEKILDGYDVVLNLWEEETDVPQKRSWKEPVVLVDFRRMDGGKGAENCENVINYCLDTVLRDKNWTEDSDFSTMRALSRIYQEESLRIFDYNGRYYFYDKELSDKTYTHYKSTYKKLNLLNPEGMNELMLLYAKAYCIKCMNNLDLLNENVLAYDALKVISAMEEKMEGKDCSPSYSFLMGQLLLNMEERSARFPAVRYFNQCRYEMRKTGNHMLGFGKVYYAIGSYWEKVREQVGRALDAYNYAYEEDDCAFRAIYKLAMYELDFEEAEFLYRRILRILENKRLNNCLQPMETEYVYKTLFRLESLYIKNDKRAGVQECCEKIEELYQNHRSRSQFYDEFYDDPESGATARELTGKRILPRQPKIKMNNYFNKKIGRQ
;
A
#
# COMPACT_ATOMS: atom_id res chain seq x y z
N MET A 1 17.96 -23.76 8.56
CA MET A 1 16.90 -23.73 7.53
C MET A 1 16.64 -22.28 7.20
N ALA A 2 16.73 -21.90 5.92
CA ALA A 2 16.34 -20.56 5.48
C ALA A 2 14.83 -20.40 5.67
N GLN A 3 14.41 -19.29 6.27
CA GLN A 3 12.99 -19.02 6.50
C GLN A 3 12.37 -18.65 5.14
N LYS A 4 11.65 -19.60 4.54
CA LYS A 4 10.97 -19.43 3.24
C LYS A 4 9.78 -18.47 3.40
N MET A 5 10.01 -17.17 3.57
CA MET A 5 8.90 -16.22 3.68
C MET A 5 8.52 -15.67 2.30
N LYS A 6 7.25 -15.92 1.96
CA LYS A 6 6.71 -15.96 0.60
C LYS A 6 5.99 -14.66 0.26
N THR A 7 6.24 -14.13 -0.93
CA THR A 7 5.51 -12.96 -1.44
C THR A 7 4.12 -13.42 -1.89
N ILE A 8 3.09 -12.64 -1.58
CA ILE A 8 1.72 -12.91 -2.05
C ILE A 8 1.40 -11.95 -3.17
N LEU A 9 1.06 -12.48 -4.34
CA LEU A 9 0.41 -11.70 -5.37
C LEU A 9 -1.10 -11.88 -5.29
N ILE A 10 -1.83 -10.78 -5.22
CA ILE A 10 -3.28 -10.75 -5.29
C ILE A 10 -3.70 -10.26 -6.68
N ILE A 11 -4.30 -11.14 -7.47
CA ILE A 11 -4.96 -10.78 -8.73
C ILE A 11 -6.43 -10.57 -8.43
N HIS A 12 -7.02 -9.48 -8.89
CA HIS A 12 -8.42 -9.17 -8.59
C HIS A 12 -9.10 -8.42 -9.73
N ASP A 13 -10.43 -8.44 -9.71
CA ASP A 13 -11.23 -7.55 -10.54
C ASP A 13 -10.97 -6.11 -10.05
N GLU A 14 -10.54 -5.25 -10.97
CA GLU A 14 -10.18 -3.88 -10.65
C GLU A 14 -11.38 -3.09 -10.10
N LEU A 15 -12.61 -3.47 -10.47
CA LEU A 15 -13.86 -2.87 -9.99
C LEU A 15 -14.33 -3.43 -8.64
N LYS A 16 -13.79 -4.58 -8.19
CA LYS A 16 -14.18 -5.26 -6.93
C LYS A 16 -13.00 -5.44 -5.98
N ALA A 17 -12.25 -4.37 -5.76
CA ALA A 17 -10.99 -4.41 -5.01
C ALA A 17 -11.13 -4.67 -3.50
N ARG A 18 -12.34 -4.69 -2.92
CA ARG A 18 -12.56 -4.85 -1.46
C ARG A 18 -11.82 -6.04 -0.87
N LYS A 19 -12.07 -7.24 -1.42
CA LYS A 19 -11.53 -8.50 -0.90
C LYS A 19 -10.00 -8.50 -0.99
N ALA A 20 -9.47 -8.03 -2.12
CA ALA A 20 -8.04 -7.88 -2.35
C ALA A 20 -7.36 -6.92 -1.37
N LEU A 21 -7.98 -5.77 -1.08
CA LEU A 21 -7.48 -4.80 -0.09
C LEU A 21 -7.52 -5.36 1.32
N CYS A 22 -8.60 -6.05 1.70
CA CYS A 22 -8.71 -6.68 3.00
C CYS A 22 -7.59 -7.71 3.24
N LEU A 23 -7.35 -8.58 2.26
CA LEU A 23 -6.25 -9.55 2.33
C LEU A 23 -4.89 -8.86 2.32
N SER A 24 -4.71 -7.83 1.49
CA SER A 24 -3.43 -7.11 1.42
C SER A 24 -3.06 -6.41 2.72
N THR A 25 -4.02 -5.77 3.37
CA THR A 25 -3.80 -5.09 4.64
C THR A 25 -3.50 -6.08 5.75
N PHE A 26 -4.24 -7.20 5.82
CA PHE A 26 -3.97 -8.28 6.77
C PHE A 26 -2.59 -8.92 6.60
N PHE A 27 -2.23 -9.36 5.39
CA PHE A 27 -0.92 -9.97 5.16
C PHE A 27 0.24 -8.98 5.40
N SER A 28 0.04 -7.70 5.05
CA SER A 28 1.01 -6.66 5.39
C SER A 28 1.18 -6.50 6.89
N PHE A 29 0.11 -6.63 7.69
CA PHE A 29 0.16 -6.63 9.15
C PHE A 29 0.91 -7.84 9.72
N CYS A 30 0.80 -9.01 9.07
CA CYS A 30 1.56 -10.22 9.40
C CYS A 30 3.04 -10.16 9.00
N GLY A 31 3.53 -9.06 8.41
CA GLY A 31 4.91 -8.99 7.95
C GLY A 31 5.15 -9.71 6.62
N ILE A 32 4.11 -9.91 5.82
CA ILE A 32 4.19 -10.53 4.50
C ILE A 32 4.05 -9.46 3.43
N TRP A 33 4.97 -9.44 2.47
CA TRP A 33 4.87 -8.51 1.35
C TRP A 33 3.78 -8.96 0.38
N VAL A 34 2.84 -8.04 0.13
CA VAL A 34 1.77 -8.20 -0.84
C VAL A 34 1.99 -7.33 -2.07
N ASP A 35 1.89 -7.96 -3.25
CA ASP A 35 1.67 -7.27 -4.51
C ASP A 35 0.21 -7.41 -4.97
N GLN A 36 -0.29 -6.42 -5.70
CA GLN A 36 -1.68 -6.39 -6.19
C GLN A 36 -1.70 -6.05 -7.67
N ILE A 37 -2.42 -6.84 -8.45
CA ILE A 37 -2.60 -6.63 -9.89
C ILE A 37 -4.10 -6.70 -10.23
N GLY A 38 -4.62 -5.62 -10.84
CA GLY A 38 -5.94 -5.64 -11.48
C GLY A 38 -5.90 -6.49 -12.75
N ALA A 39 -6.94 -7.30 -12.98
CA ALA A 39 -7.02 -8.18 -14.13
C ALA A 39 -6.97 -7.46 -15.49
N ASP A 40 -7.47 -6.22 -15.53
CA ASP A 40 -7.43 -5.33 -16.69
C ASP A 40 -6.00 -4.97 -17.15
N ARG A 41 -5.01 -5.09 -16.26
CA ARG A 41 -3.61 -4.77 -16.54
C ARG A 41 -2.90 -5.81 -17.42
N SER A 42 -3.48 -7.00 -17.59
CA SER A 42 -2.87 -8.08 -18.35
C SER A 42 -3.90 -9.10 -18.81
N ARG A 43 -3.90 -9.44 -20.09
CA ARG A 43 -4.67 -10.57 -20.63
C ARG A 43 -4.44 -11.88 -19.87
N THR A 44 -3.26 -12.06 -19.27
CA THR A 44 -2.96 -13.23 -18.46
C THR A 44 -3.66 -13.16 -17.10
N ALA A 45 -3.70 -11.98 -16.48
CA ALA A 45 -4.42 -11.77 -15.22
C ALA A 45 -5.93 -11.92 -15.42
N GLU A 46 -6.48 -11.41 -16.52
CA GLU A 46 -7.87 -11.63 -16.95
C GLU A 46 -8.20 -13.12 -17.09
N LYS A 47 -7.33 -13.91 -17.75
CA LYS A 47 -7.50 -15.36 -17.86
C LYS A 47 -7.42 -16.09 -16.52
N ILE A 48 -6.50 -15.69 -15.64
CA ILE A 48 -6.36 -16.30 -14.30
C ILE A 48 -7.59 -15.97 -13.45
N LEU A 49 -8.13 -14.76 -13.61
CA LEU A 49 -9.32 -14.30 -12.93
C LEU A 49 -10.60 -14.86 -13.57
N ASP A 50 -10.57 -15.56 -14.70
CA ASP A 50 -11.78 -16.01 -15.42
C ASP A 50 -12.71 -16.80 -14.49
N GLY A 51 -13.79 -16.12 -14.09
CA GLY A 51 -14.72 -16.53 -13.05
C GLY A 51 -14.42 -15.99 -11.63
N TYR A 52 -13.19 -15.94 -11.15
CA TYR A 52 -12.87 -15.65 -9.74
C TYR A 52 -13.01 -14.16 -9.35
N ASP A 53 -13.34 -13.86 -8.09
CA ASP A 53 -13.31 -12.47 -7.58
C ASP A 53 -11.89 -12.01 -7.23
N VAL A 54 -11.08 -12.92 -6.69
CA VAL A 54 -9.69 -12.72 -6.26
C VAL A 54 -8.94 -14.03 -6.45
N VAL A 55 -7.66 -13.96 -6.84
CA VAL A 55 -6.74 -15.08 -6.88
C VAL A 55 -5.47 -14.73 -6.10
N LEU A 56 -5.00 -15.66 -5.26
CA LEU A 56 -3.77 -15.49 -4.47
C LEU A 56 -2.65 -16.34 -5.06
N ASN A 57 -1.77 -15.75 -5.84
CA ASN A 57 -0.59 -16.46 -6.29
C ASN A 57 0.50 -16.41 -5.21
N LEU A 58 0.72 -17.56 -4.60
CA LEU A 58 1.73 -17.77 -3.57
C LEU A 58 3.06 -18.12 -4.24
N TRP A 59 4.05 -17.24 -4.13
CA TRP A 59 5.35 -17.47 -4.76
C TRP A 59 6.32 -18.13 -3.78
N GLU A 60 6.77 -19.33 -4.12
CA GLU A 60 7.94 -19.96 -3.50
C GLU A 60 9.21 -19.56 -4.25
N GLU A 61 10.27 -19.26 -3.51
CA GLU A 61 11.57 -18.84 -4.06
C GLU A 61 12.37 -20.00 -4.72
N GLU A 62 11.77 -21.17 -4.95
CA GLU A 62 12.51 -22.28 -5.52
C GLU A 62 12.83 -22.09 -7.00
N THR A 63 14.12 -22.29 -7.24
CA THR A 63 14.89 -22.20 -8.47
C THR A 63 14.18 -22.86 -9.64
N ASP A 64 13.54 -22.05 -10.48
CA ASP A 64 13.58 -22.27 -11.92
C ASP A 64 13.14 -20.99 -12.65
N VAL A 65 14.05 -20.52 -13.49
CA VAL A 65 13.99 -19.29 -14.29
C VAL A 65 12.63 -19.13 -14.97
N PRO A 66 11.86 -18.06 -14.69
CA PRO A 66 10.77 -17.66 -15.56
C PRO A 66 11.36 -16.76 -16.65
N GLN A 67 11.38 -17.27 -17.88
CA GLN A 67 11.42 -16.42 -19.06
C GLN A 67 10.27 -15.40 -18.96
N LYS A 68 10.55 -14.15 -19.38
CA LYS A 68 9.60 -13.03 -19.54
C LYS A 68 8.13 -13.40 -19.34
N ARG A 69 7.55 -13.03 -18.19
CA ARG A 69 6.10 -13.08 -17.93
C ARG A 69 5.43 -14.44 -18.17
N SER A 70 6.12 -15.58 -18.07
CA SER A 70 5.42 -16.87 -17.93
C SER A 70 4.95 -16.98 -16.48
N TRP A 71 3.69 -16.60 -16.24
CA TRP A 71 3.02 -16.83 -14.97
C TRP A 71 3.01 -18.35 -14.75
N LYS A 72 3.89 -18.88 -13.87
CA LYS A 72 3.77 -20.26 -13.42
C LYS A 72 2.35 -20.44 -12.85
N GLU A 73 1.79 -21.63 -13.02
CA GLU A 73 0.43 -21.94 -12.53
C GLU A 73 0.29 -21.50 -11.07
N PRO A 74 -0.82 -20.84 -10.71
CA PRO A 74 -1.02 -20.32 -9.36
C PRO A 74 -1.02 -21.47 -8.37
N VAL A 75 -0.18 -21.35 -7.32
CA VAL A 75 -0.01 -22.41 -6.31
C VAL A 75 -1.29 -22.60 -5.48
N VAL A 76 -2.06 -21.54 -5.21
CA VAL A 76 -3.35 -21.63 -4.50
C VAL A 76 -4.41 -20.72 -5.12
N LEU A 77 -5.48 -21.29 -5.66
CA LEU A 77 -6.65 -20.53 -6.13
C LEU A 77 -7.68 -20.41 -5.01
N VAL A 78 -8.03 -19.18 -4.61
CA VAL A 78 -9.03 -18.94 -3.56
C VAL A 78 -10.32 -18.40 -4.19
N ASP A 79 -11.31 -19.26 -4.39
CA ASP A 79 -12.60 -18.88 -4.98
C ASP A 79 -13.63 -18.46 -3.91
N PHE A 80 -13.71 -17.16 -3.66
CA PHE A 80 -14.67 -16.61 -2.69
C PHE A 80 -16.14 -16.78 -3.11
N ARG A 81 -16.45 -17.11 -4.37
CA ARG A 81 -17.84 -17.35 -4.81
C ARG A 81 -18.41 -18.66 -4.24
N ARG A 82 -17.53 -19.61 -3.87
CA ARG A 82 -17.92 -20.90 -3.30
C ARG A 82 -18.19 -20.84 -1.79
N MET A 83 -17.99 -19.70 -1.14
CA MET A 83 -18.36 -19.49 0.26
C MET A 83 -19.88 -19.32 0.39
N ASP A 84 -20.56 -20.36 0.89
CA ASP A 84 -21.94 -20.42 1.37
C ASP A 84 -22.96 -19.54 0.64
N GLY A 85 -23.27 -19.92 -0.61
CA GLY A 85 -24.43 -19.37 -1.34
C GLY A 85 -24.40 -17.86 -1.59
N GLY A 86 -23.21 -17.25 -1.60
CA GLY A 86 -23.00 -15.83 -1.89
C GLY A 86 -23.11 -14.89 -0.68
N LYS A 87 -23.71 -15.31 0.44
CA LYS A 87 -23.91 -14.44 1.61
C LYS A 87 -22.74 -14.44 2.59
N GLY A 88 -22.01 -15.55 2.71
CA GLY A 88 -20.84 -15.63 3.60
C GLY A 88 -19.63 -14.84 3.10
N ALA A 89 -19.52 -14.63 1.79
CA ALA A 89 -18.39 -13.95 1.13
C ALA A 89 -18.42 -12.41 1.23
N GLU A 90 -19.49 -11.83 1.78
CA GLU A 90 -19.66 -10.39 1.93
C GLU A 90 -18.95 -9.83 3.17
N ASN A 91 -18.56 -10.67 4.15
CA ASN A 91 -17.80 -10.22 5.31
C ASN A 91 -16.29 -10.48 5.09
N CYS A 92 -15.49 -9.42 5.18
CA CYS A 92 -14.02 -9.49 5.13
C CYS A 92 -13.40 -10.46 6.14
N GLU A 93 -14.04 -10.68 7.29
CA GLU A 93 -13.57 -11.64 8.29
C GLU A 93 -13.60 -13.08 7.77
N ASN A 94 -14.68 -13.42 7.05
CA ASN A 94 -14.84 -14.73 6.42
C ASN A 94 -13.82 -14.92 5.29
N VAL A 95 -13.51 -13.84 4.55
CA VAL A 95 -12.50 -13.85 3.48
C VAL A 95 -11.11 -14.20 4.02
N ILE A 96 -10.67 -13.57 5.12
CA ILE A 96 -9.37 -13.89 5.73
C ILE A 96 -9.36 -15.34 6.26
N ASN A 97 -10.40 -15.75 6.98
CA ASN A 97 -10.44 -17.09 7.58
C ASN A 97 -10.45 -18.17 6.50
N TYR A 98 -11.25 -18.01 5.44
CA TYR A 98 -11.28 -18.92 4.31
C TYR A 98 -9.97 -18.97 3.55
N CYS A 99 -9.32 -17.81 3.37
CA CYS A 99 -8.00 -17.75 2.77
C CYS A 99 -7.02 -18.60 3.59
N LEU A 100 -6.96 -18.41 4.91
CA LEU A 100 -6.09 -19.19 5.79
C LEU A 100 -6.45 -20.69 5.76
N ASP A 101 -7.74 -21.05 5.72
CA ASP A 101 -8.19 -22.44 5.59
C ASP A 101 -7.85 -23.07 4.23
N THR A 102 -7.86 -22.28 3.16
CA THR A 102 -7.51 -22.77 1.83
C THR A 102 -6.02 -22.97 1.72
N VAL A 103 -5.23 -22.02 2.26
CA VAL A 103 -3.78 -22.13 2.38
C VAL A 103 -3.36 -23.34 3.23
N LEU A 104 -4.09 -23.68 4.30
CA LEU A 104 -3.84 -24.88 5.13
C LEU A 104 -3.85 -26.20 4.37
N ARG A 105 -4.62 -26.27 3.28
CA ARG A 105 -4.68 -27.49 2.47
C ARG A 105 -3.39 -27.71 1.69
N ASP A 106 -2.61 -26.66 1.48
CA ASP A 106 -1.30 -26.70 0.85
C ASP A 106 -0.19 -26.63 1.92
N LYS A 107 0.10 -27.80 2.53
CA LYS A 107 1.10 -27.95 3.59
C LYS A 107 2.53 -27.60 3.18
N ASN A 108 2.80 -27.37 1.90
CA ASN A 108 4.11 -26.96 1.42
C ASN A 108 4.32 -25.44 1.61
N TRP A 109 3.23 -24.67 1.76
CA TRP A 109 3.32 -23.21 1.73
C TRP A 109 3.86 -22.56 3.01
N THR A 110 3.68 -23.12 4.20
CA THR A 110 4.07 -22.39 5.42
C THR A 110 4.42 -23.35 6.55
N GLU A 111 5.34 -22.93 7.42
CA GLU A 111 5.63 -23.69 8.64
C GLU A 111 4.41 -23.62 9.58
N ASP A 112 4.20 -24.66 10.39
CA ASP A 112 3.07 -24.70 11.35
C ASP A 112 3.09 -23.48 12.29
N SER A 113 4.29 -22.97 12.61
CA SER A 113 4.51 -21.79 13.47
C SER A 113 4.10 -20.47 12.82
N ASP A 114 4.34 -20.31 11.51
CA ASP A 114 3.88 -19.15 10.74
C ASP A 114 2.35 -19.14 10.69
N PHE A 115 1.75 -20.30 10.44
CA PHE A 115 0.31 -20.43 10.35
C PHE A 115 -0.41 -20.17 11.67
N SER A 116 0.07 -20.79 12.77
CA SER A 116 -0.46 -20.56 14.12
C SER A 116 -0.43 -19.06 14.46
N THR A 117 0.62 -18.38 14.02
CA THR A 117 0.80 -16.94 14.20
C THR A 117 -0.18 -16.14 13.35
N MET A 118 -0.29 -16.41 12.05
CA MET A 118 -1.24 -15.74 11.18
C MET A 118 -2.69 -15.91 11.67
N ARG A 119 -3.06 -17.07 12.23
CA ARG A 119 -4.37 -17.30 12.85
C ARG A 119 -4.60 -16.49 14.11
N ALA A 120 -3.60 -16.38 14.97
CA ALA A 120 -3.71 -15.52 16.15
C ALA A 120 -3.82 -14.03 15.75
N LEU A 121 -2.98 -13.61 14.80
CA LEU A 121 -3.01 -12.25 14.25
C LEU A 121 -4.34 -11.95 13.55
N SER A 122 -4.94 -12.89 12.82
CA SER A 122 -6.21 -12.68 12.12
C SER A 122 -7.34 -12.41 13.11
N ARG A 123 -7.40 -13.14 14.23
CA ARG A 123 -8.40 -12.90 15.29
C ARG A 123 -8.27 -11.49 15.85
N ILE A 124 -7.06 -11.09 16.24
CA ILE A 124 -6.82 -9.74 16.77
C ILE A 124 -7.16 -8.67 15.73
N TYR A 125 -6.75 -8.87 14.47
CA TYR A 125 -6.98 -7.94 13.37
C TYR A 125 -8.47 -7.70 13.09
N GLN A 126 -9.27 -8.77 13.17
CA GLN A 126 -10.73 -8.73 13.01
C GLN A 126 -11.41 -8.08 14.23
N GLU A 127 -11.10 -8.54 15.44
CA GLU A 127 -11.67 -8.01 16.69
C GLU A 127 -11.44 -6.50 16.88
N GLU A 128 -10.29 -5.99 16.41
CA GLU A 128 -9.92 -4.58 16.51
C GLU A 128 -10.26 -3.78 15.25
N SER A 129 -10.94 -4.39 14.27
CA SER A 129 -11.34 -3.75 13.00
C SER A 129 -10.19 -3.03 12.28
N LEU A 130 -8.96 -3.56 12.38
CA LEU A 130 -7.75 -2.89 11.91
C LEU A 130 -7.75 -2.58 10.41
N ARG A 131 -8.51 -3.33 9.61
CA ARG A 131 -8.73 -3.04 8.18
C ARG A 131 -9.16 -1.60 7.94
N ILE A 132 -10.17 -1.14 8.69
CA ILE A 132 -10.71 0.21 8.55
C ILE A 132 -9.64 1.22 8.95
N PHE A 133 -8.88 0.91 10.00
CA PHE A 133 -7.90 1.83 10.55
C PHE A 133 -6.63 1.95 9.70
N ASP A 134 -6.10 0.84 9.20
CA ASP A 134 -4.97 0.83 8.29
C ASP A 134 -5.28 1.59 7.00
N TYR A 135 -6.50 1.43 6.50
CA TYR A 135 -6.94 2.11 5.29
C TYR A 135 -7.13 3.61 5.53
N ASN A 136 -7.76 3.98 6.64
CA ASN A 136 -8.03 5.37 7.00
C ASN A 136 -6.85 6.11 7.65
N GLY A 137 -5.74 5.40 7.92
CA GLY A 137 -4.42 5.88 8.38
C GLY A 137 -4.03 7.30 7.98
N ARG A 138 -4.39 7.67 6.76
CA ARG A 138 -3.95 8.87 6.06
C ARG A 138 -4.87 10.07 6.29
N TYR A 139 -6.02 9.87 6.92
CA TYR A 139 -7.06 10.88 7.10
C TYR A 139 -7.20 11.39 8.53
N TYR A 140 -6.53 10.75 9.49
CA TYR A 140 -6.63 11.09 10.92
C TYR A 140 -6.19 12.51 11.26
N PHE A 141 -5.31 13.10 10.43
CA PHE A 141 -4.92 14.51 10.54
C PHE A 141 -6.10 15.50 10.36
N TYR A 142 -7.27 15.05 9.91
CA TYR A 142 -8.44 15.89 9.66
C TYR A 142 -9.56 15.70 10.68
N ASP A 143 -9.41 14.75 11.61
CA ASP A 143 -10.42 14.38 12.57
C ASP A 143 -9.77 13.82 13.84
N LYS A 144 -9.80 14.63 14.91
CA LYS A 144 -9.18 14.28 16.19
C LYS A 144 -9.88 13.10 16.87
N GLU A 145 -11.20 13.04 16.82
CA GLU A 145 -11.96 11.96 17.43
C GLU A 145 -11.64 10.63 16.76
N LEU A 146 -11.59 10.63 15.42
CA LEU A 146 -11.19 9.45 14.67
C LEU A 146 -9.71 9.07 14.94
N SER A 147 -8.82 10.05 15.10
CA SER A 147 -7.42 9.83 15.50
C SER A 147 -7.33 9.13 16.86
N ASP A 148 -8.05 9.62 17.87
CA ASP A 148 -8.09 9.07 19.22
C ASP A 148 -8.67 7.65 19.27
N LYS A 149 -9.76 7.43 18.52
CA LYS A 149 -10.37 6.10 18.35
C LYS A 149 -9.37 5.13 17.73
N THR A 150 -8.74 5.52 16.64
CA THR A 150 -7.75 4.70 15.94
C THR A 150 -6.55 4.36 16.84
N TYR A 151 -6.05 5.34 17.59
CA TYR A 151 -4.96 5.13 18.54
C TYR A 151 -5.32 4.06 19.57
N THR A 152 -6.53 4.13 20.10
CA THR A 152 -7.06 3.16 21.08
C THR A 152 -7.08 1.74 20.52
N HIS A 153 -7.49 1.56 19.26
CA HIS A 153 -7.48 0.24 18.60
C HIS A 153 -6.06 -0.30 18.38
N TYR A 154 -5.10 0.51 17.93
CA TYR A 154 -3.71 0.06 17.83
C TYR A 154 -3.09 -0.26 19.19
N LYS A 155 -3.43 0.51 20.24
CA LYS A 155 -2.98 0.24 21.60
C LYS A 155 -3.59 -1.05 22.16
N SER A 156 -4.88 -1.29 21.92
CA SER A 156 -5.54 -2.55 22.28
C SER A 156 -4.90 -3.73 21.57
N THR A 157 -4.70 -3.61 20.25
CA THR A 157 -3.97 -4.59 19.43
C THR A 157 -2.59 -4.90 20.01
N TYR A 158 -1.78 -3.87 20.29
CA TYR A 158 -0.45 -4.04 20.86
C TYR A 158 -0.47 -4.78 22.21
N LYS A 159 -1.44 -4.46 23.08
CA LYS A 159 -1.64 -5.19 24.35
C LYS A 159 -1.97 -6.66 24.10
N LYS A 160 -2.91 -6.96 23.19
CA LYS A 160 -3.27 -8.35 22.83
C LYS A 160 -2.07 -9.11 22.26
N LEU A 161 -1.25 -8.49 21.41
CA LEU A 161 -0.02 -9.08 20.87
C LEU A 161 1.01 -9.42 21.96
N ASN A 162 1.02 -8.71 23.09
CA ASN A 162 1.90 -9.01 24.22
C ASN A 162 1.40 -10.15 25.11
N LEU A 163 0.14 -10.55 24.97
CA LEU A 163 -0.45 -11.68 25.70
C LEU A 163 -0.34 -13.01 24.95
N LEU A 164 0.09 -12.99 23.69
CA LEU A 164 0.31 -14.21 22.90
C LEU A 164 1.53 -14.97 23.45
N ASN A 165 1.36 -16.28 23.67
CA ASN A 165 2.46 -17.17 24.05
C ASN A 165 3.34 -17.44 22.81
N PRO A 166 4.62 -17.04 22.78
CA PRO A 166 5.48 -17.23 21.61
C PRO A 166 5.83 -18.69 21.32
N GLU A 167 5.58 -19.64 22.24
CA GLU A 167 5.84 -21.06 22.00
C GLU A 167 5.04 -21.57 20.79
N GLY A 168 5.76 -22.08 19.78
CA GLY A 168 5.15 -22.56 18.54
C GLY A 168 4.63 -21.46 17.61
N MET A 169 5.03 -20.19 17.83
CA MET A 169 4.72 -19.05 16.98
C MET A 169 5.97 -18.51 16.26
N ASN A 170 5.78 -17.86 15.11
CA ASN A 170 6.81 -17.09 14.45
C ASN A 170 7.01 -15.75 15.16
N GLU A 171 8.08 -15.69 15.94
CA GLU A 171 8.47 -14.50 16.71
C GLU A 171 8.71 -13.26 15.82
N LEU A 172 9.24 -13.41 14.60
CA LEU A 172 9.50 -12.28 13.70
C LEU A 172 8.20 -11.65 13.19
N MET A 173 7.18 -12.45 12.85
CA MET A 173 5.86 -11.92 12.49
C MET A 173 5.23 -11.16 13.66
N LEU A 174 5.35 -11.70 14.89
CA LEU A 174 4.84 -11.04 16.10
C LEU A 174 5.56 -9.72 16.38
N LEU A 175 6.89 -9.71 16.30
CA LEU A 175 7.70 -8.50 16.47
C LEU A 175 7.37 -7.46 15.39
N TYR A 176 7.20 -7.88 14.14
CA TYR A 176 6.79 -6.99 13.06
C TYR A 176 5.43 -6.36 13.33
N ALA A 177 4.41 -7.15 13.68
CA ALA A 177 3.07 -6.65 14.00
C ALA A 177 3.11 -5.65 15.17
N LYS A 178 3.93 -5.93 16.20
CA LYS A 178 4.17 -4.99 17.32
C LYS A 178 4.81 -3.69 16.84
N ALA A 179 5.88 -3.76 16.04
CA ALA A 179 6.56 -2.58 15.50
C ALA A 179 5.62 -1.75 14.61
N TYR A 180 4.77 -2.42 13.82
CA TYR A 180 3.74 -1.78 13.00
C TYR A 180 2.74 -1.01 13.86
N CYS A 181 2.17 -1.62 14.91
CA CYS A 181 1.26 -0.94 15.84
C CYS A 181 1.92 0.28 16.50
N ILE A 182 3.16 0.14 16.98
CA ILE A 182 3.90 1.25 17.59
C ILE A 182 4.08 2.38 16.59
N LYS A 183 4.51 2.07 15.36
CA LYS A 183 4.68 3.06 14.31
C LYS A 183 3.37 3.76 13.97
N CYS A 184 2.23 3.06 13.95
CA CYS A 184 0.93 3.69 13.75
C CYS A 184 0.53 4.58 14.94
N MET A 185 0.70 4.10 16.18
CA MET A 185 0.45 4.89 17.40
C MET A 185 1.29 6.16 17.46
N ASN A 186 2.60 6.07 17.17
CA ASN A 186 3.49 7.23 17.20
C ASN A 186 3.11 8.27 16.14
N ASN A 187 2.64 7.85 14.95
CA ASN A 187 2.15 8.77 13.93
C ASN A 187 0.85 9.50 14.35
N LEU A 188 0.04 8.88 15.22
CA LEU A 188 -1.19 9.44 15.77
C LEU A 188 -0.95 10.31 17.01
N ASP A 189 -0.04 9.92 17.91
CA ASP A 189 0.29 10.67 19.13
C ASP A 189 0.81 12.08 18.83
N LEU A 190 1.51 12.25 17.71
CA LEU A 190 1.93 13.56 17.22
C LEU A 190 0.80 14.52 16.90
N LEU A 191 -0.36 13.98 16.54
CA LEU A 191 -1.56 14.79 16.32
C LEU A 191 -2.23 15.20 17.62
N ASN A 192 -1.98 14.42 18.67
CA ASN A 192 -2.62 14.54 19.97
C ASN A 192 -1.72 15.20 21.02
N GLU A 193 -0.50 15.60 20.64
CA GLU A 193 0.53 16.19 21.54
C GLU A 193 0.89 15.27 22.73
N ASN A 194 0.69 13.96 22.57
CA ASN A 194 1.05 12.99 23.59
C ASN A 194 2.56 12.70 23.54
N VAL A 195 3.17 12.47 24.70
CA VAL A 195 4.56 11.98 24.78
C VAL A 195 4.61 10.58 24.18
N LEU A 196 5.52 10.36 23.22
CA LEU A 196 5.78 9.06 22.60
C LEU A 196 6.00 7.99 23.68
N ALA A 197 5.01 7.13 23.88
CA ALA A 197 5.06 6.11 24.93
C ALA A 197 5.83 4.84 24.52
N TYR A 198 6.04 4.64 23.22
CA TYR A 198 6.51 3.37 22.67
C TYR A 198 7.73 3.53 21.75
N ASP A 199 8.79 2.79 22.08
CA ASP A 199 10.06 2.80 21.37
C ASP A 199 10.08 1.75 20.25
N ALA A 200 9.78 2.21 19.03
CA ALA A 200 9.79 1.34 17.86
C ALA A 200 11.20 0.81 17.52
N LEU A 201 12.26 1.57 17.84
CA LEU A 201 13.63 1.19 17.53
C LEU A 201 14.07 -0.01 18.36
N LYS A 202 13.61 -0.14 19.62
CA LYS A 202 13.84 -1.35 20.42
C LYS A 202 13.26 -2.60 19.77
N VAL A 203 12.03 -2.53 19.26
CA VAL A 203 11.40 -3.69 18.61
C VAL A 203 12.11 -4.02 17.29
N ILE A 204 12.49 -3.00 16.52
CA ILE A 204 13.27 -3.16 15.29
C ILE A 204 14.64 -3.77 15.57
N SER A 205 15.32 -3.36 16.64
CA SER A 205 16.62 -3.93 17.04
C SER A 205 16.48 -5.41 17.43
N ALA A 206 15.43 -5.76 18.17
CA ALA A 206 15.14 -7.16 18.48
C ALA A 206 14.86 -8.00 17.21
N MET A 207 14.20 -7.42 16.21
CA MET A 207 14.04 -8.08 14.90
C MET A 207 15.38 -8.25 14.19
N GLU A 208 16.25 -7.23 14.20
CA GLU A 208 17.61 -7.30 13.62
C GLU A 208 18.43 -8.43 14.24
N GLU A 209 18.46 -8.53 15.57
CA GLU A 209 19.17 -9.60 16.30
C GLU A 209 18.65 -10.98 15.91
N LYS A 210 17.34 -11.13 15.75
CA LYS A 210 16.71 -12.42 15.36
C LYS A 210 16.97 -12.79 13.91
N MET A 211 17.29 -11.81 13.07
CA MET A 211 17.62 -11.96 11.66
C MET A 211 19.13 -12.16 11.43
N GLU A 212 19.98 -11.84 12.41
CA GLU A 212 21.43 -11.94 12.27
C GLU A 212 21.88 -13.37 11.93
N GLY A 213 22.71 -13.50 10.89
CA GLY A 213 23.22 -14.78 10.42
C GLY A 213 22.20 -15.68 9.71
N LYS A 214 20.98 -15.19 9.44
CA LYS A 214 19.95 -15.93 8.70
C LYS A 214 19.77 -15.36 7.29
N ASP A 215 19.55 -16.23 6.31
CA ASP A 215 19.01 -15.82 5.02
C ASP A 215 17.61 -15.22 5.25
N CYS A 216 17.50 -13.91 5.04
CA CYS A 216 16.30 -13.15 5.30
C CYS A 216 15.53 -12.89 4.02
N SER A 217 14.23 -13.17 4.03
CA SER A 217 13.35 -12.93 2.89
C SER A 217 13.39 -11.46 2.43
N PRO A 218 13.33 -11.20 1.11
CA PRO A 218 13.12 -9.87 0.54
C PRO A 218 11.93 -9.12 1.15
N SER A 219 10.87 -9.84 1.56
CA SER A 219 9.69 -9.28 2.21
C SER A 219 10.05 -8.57 3.51
N TYR A 220 10.80 -9.24 4.40
CA TYR A 220 11.23 -8.62 5.66
C TYR A 220 12.10 -7.40 5.41
N SER A 221 13.07 -7.51 4.50
CA SER A 221 13.92 -6.37 4.14
C SER A 221 13.07 -5.19 3.62
N PHE A 222 12.12 -5.42 2.73
CA PHE A 222 11.24 -4.36 2.24
C PHE A 222 10.42 -3.73 3.38
N LEU A 223 9.77 -4.55 4.21
CA LEU A 223 8.88 -4.08 5.25
C LEU A 223 9.61 -3.38 6.40
N MET A 224 10.81 -3.84 6.77
CA MET A 224 11.71 -3.14 7.71
C MET A 224 12.09 -1.76 7.18
N GLY A 225 12.45 -1.68 5.89
CA GLY A 225 12.69 -0.41 5.22
C GLY A 225 11.47 0.51 5.27
N GLN A 226 10.25 -0.02 5.07
CA GLN A 226 9.01 0.74 5.16
C GLN A 226 8.70 1.24 6.58
N LEU A 227 8.95 0.43 7.62
CA LEU A 227 8.77 0.85 9.00
C LEU A 227 9.69 2.04 9.30
N LEU A 228 10.98 1.91 9.00
CA LEU A 228 11.99 2.93 9.26
C LEU A 228 11.76 4.22 8.44
N LEU A 229 11.45 4.09 7.14
CA LEU A 229 11.21 5.26 6.27
C LEU A 229 10.05 6.13 6.75
N ASN A 230 9.07 5.53 7.42
CA ASN A 230 7.87 6.19 7.92
C ASN A 230 7.93 6.48 9.43
N MET A 231 9.09 6.36 10.07
CA MET A 231 9.30 6.85 11.43
C MET A 231 9.27 8.37 11.44
N GLU A 232 8.88 8.97 12.56
CA GLU A 232 8.93 10.42 12.70
C GLU A 232 10.38 10.93 12.77
N GLU A 233 11.19 10.34 13.64
CA GLU A 233 12.57 10.76 13.88
C GLU A 233 13.42 10.63 12.61
N ARG A 234 13.99 11.74 12.15
CA ARG A 234 14.76 11.76 10.88
C ARG A 234 15.96 10.81 10.94
N SER A 235 16.62 10.71 12.09
CA SER A 235 17.77 9.82 12.32
C SER A 235 17.40 8.33 12.10
N ALA A 236 16.25 7.92 12.63
CA ALA A 236 15.69 6.57 12.50
C ALA A 236 15.38 6.20 11.04
N ARG A 237 15.21 7.17 10.14
CA ARG A 237 14.96 6.90 8.71
C ARG A 237 16.22 6.52 7.95
N PHE A 238 17.43 6.92 8.40
CA PHE A 238 18.66 6.71 7.63
C PHE A 238 18.95 5.25 7.29
N PRO A 239 18.74 4.28 8.19
CA PRO A 239 19.00 2.86 7.90
C PRO A 239 18.03 2.25 6.87
N ALA A 240 16.88 2.88 6.58
CA ALA A 240 15.86 2.32 5.68
C ALA A 240 16.40 1.93 4.29
N VAL A 241 17.34 2.71 3.74
CA VAL A 241 17.91 2.42 2.41
C VAL A 241 18.76 1.14 2.38
N ARG A 242 19.40 0.78 3.51
CA ARG A 242 20.16 -0.48 3.63
C ARG A 242 19.22 -1.65 3.38
N TYR A 243 18.05 -1.61 3.99
CA TYR A 243 17.02 -2.63 3.87
C TYR A 243 16.42 -2.72 2.47
N PHE A 244 16.12 -1.59 1.83
CA PHE A 244 15.65 -1.63 0.43
C PHE A 244 16.72 -2.16 -0.53
N ASN A 245 18.00 -1.82 -0.30
CA ASN A 245 19.10 -2.36 -1.09
C ASN A 245 19.31 -3.86 -0.85
N GLN A 246 19.15 -4.33 0.39
CA GLN A 246 19.18 -5.76 0.71
C GLN A 246 18.05 -6.50 0.00
N CYS A 247 16.81 -5.99 0.11
CA CYS A 247 15.66 -6.52 -0.60
C CYS A 247 15.95 -6.64 -2.10
N ARG A 248 16.43 -5.56 -2.73
CA ARG A 248 16.81 -5.57 -4.16
C ARG A 248 17.92 -6.58 -4.48
N TYR A 249 18.92 -6.72 -3.62
CA TYR A 249 20.01 -7.67 -3.81
C TYR A 249 19.50 -9.11 -3.79
N GLU A 250 18.70 -9.46 -2.78
CA GLU A 250 18.12 -10.80 -2.65
C GLU A 250 17.15 -11.10 -3.81
N MET A 251 16.32 -10.12 -4.21
CA MET A 251 15.45 -10.28 -5.38
C MET A 251 16.23 -10.53 -6.67
N ARG A 252 17.43 -9.95 -6.85
CA ARG A 252 18.28 -10.19 -8.04
C ARG A 252 19.00 -11.53 -7.98
N LYS A 253 19.47 -11.93 -6.80
CA LYS A 253 20.21 -13.18 -6.58
C LYS A 253 19.38 -14.40 -6.96
N THR A 254 18.07 -14.36 -6.76
CA THR A 254 17.16 -15.45 -7.12
C THR A 254 16.85 -15.53 -8.62
N GLY A 255 17.36 -14.61 -9.45
CA GLY A 255 17.13 -14.58 -10.91
C GLY A 255 15.68 -14.30 -11.32
N ASN A 256 14.78 -14.14 -10.35
CA ASN A 256 13.39 -13.81 -10.54
C ASN A 256 13.28 -12.28 -10.59
N HIS A 257 12.86 -11.73 -11.73
CA HIS A 257 12.24 -10.40 -11.74
C HIS A 257 10.95 -10.48 -10.94
N MET A 258 11.09 -10.44 -9.61
CA MET A 258 9.99 -10.63 -8.70
C MET A 258 9.00 -9.48 -8.86
N LEU A 259 7.72 -9.84 -8.78
CA LEU A 259 6.61 -8.91 -8.65
C LEU A 259 6.91 -7.89 -7.54
N GLY A 260 6.55 -6.62 -7.77
CA GLY A 260 6.81 -5.55 -6.83
C GLY A 260 8.22 -4.91 -6.88
N PHE A 261 9.10 -5.30 -7.81
CA PHE A 261 10.41 -4.63 -7.97
C PHE A 261 10.28 -3.10 -8.13
N GLY A 262 9.27 -2.64 -8.89
CA GLY A 262 8.94 -1.22 -9.02
C GLY A 262 8.56 -0.55 -7.69
N LYS A 263 7.90 -1.27 -6.76
CA LYS A 263 7.57 -0.75 -5.41
C LYS A 263 8.82 -0.52 -4.57
N VAL A 264 9.82 -1.40 -4.67
CA VAL A 264 11.11 -1.25 -3.98
C VAL A 264 11.82 -0.01 -4.49
N TYR A 265 11.91 0.16 -5.81
CA TYR A 265 12.51 1.36 -6.40
C TYR A 265 11.76 2.64 -6.05
N TYR A 266 10.43 2.62 -6.05
CA TYR A 266 9.65 3.77 -5.59
C TYR A 266 9.95 4.12 -4.12
N ALA A 267 10.13 3.12 -3.25
CA ALA A 267 10.51 3.32 -1.86
C ALA A 267 11.92 3.92 -1.72
N ILE A 268 12.89 3.43 -2.51
CA ILE A 268 14.25 3.99 -2.61
C ILE A 268 14.19 5.44 -3.08
N GLY A 269 13.40 5.74 -4.11
CA GLY A 269 13.21 7.11 -4.59
C GLY A 269 12.61 8.01 -3.51
N SER A 270 11.61 7.54 -2.77
CA SER A 270 11.04 8.27 -1.63
C SER A 270 12.05 8.49 -0.50
N TYR A 271 12.98 7.58 -0.27
CA TYR A 271 14.07 7.78 0.69
C TYR A 271 15.01 8.89 0.23
N TRP A 272 15.48 8.84 -1.02
CA TRP A 272 16.39 9.86 -1.55
C TRP A 272 15.73 11.24 -1.58
N GLU A 273 14.46 11.32 -1.95
CA GLU A 273 13.68 12.56 -1.96
C GLU A 273 13.52 13.14 -0.54
N LYS A 274 13.03 12.35 0.42
CA LYS A 274 12.55 12.89 1.71
C LYS A 274 13.58 12.88 2.83
N VAL A 275 14.52 11.93 2.80
CA VAL A 275 15.49 11.74 3.89
C VAL A 275 16.80 12.42 3.54
N ARG A 276 17.30 12.15 2.34
CA ARG A 276 18.59 12.65 1.84
C ARG A 276 18.49 13.95 1.03
N GLU A 277 17.28 14.32 0.58
CA GLU A 277 17.02 15.50 -0.25
C GLU A 277 17.86 15.51 -1.55
N GLN A 278 18.11 14.32 -2.12
CA GLN A 278 18.87 14.12 -3.37
C GLN A 278 17.92 13.81 -4.52
N VAL A 279 17.43 14.87 -5.17
CA VAL A 279 16.40 14.78 -6.22
C VAL A 279 16.88 13.92 -7.41
N GLY A 280 18.12 14.08 -7.88
CA GLY A 280 18.64 13.29 -9.02
C GLY A 280 18.55 11.79 -8.77
N ARG A 281 19.04 11.30 -7.62
CA ARG A 281 18.93 9.88 -7.23
C ARG A 281 17.49 9.42 -7.01
N ALA A 282 16.62 10.33 -6.58
CA ALA A 282 15.20 10.02 -6.46
C ALA A 282 14.57 9.79 -7.84
N LEU A 283 14.89 10.63 -8.83
CA LEU A 283 14.42 10.50 -10.20
C LEU A 283 14.93 9.23 -10.87
N ASP A 284 16.22 8.88 -10.71
CA ASP A 284 16.75 7.61 -11.23
C ASP A 284 15.94 6.43 -10.70
N ALA A 285 15.66 6.41 -9.39
CA ALA A 285 14.88 5.34 -8.77
C ALA A 285 13.40 5.37 -9.21
N TYR A 286 12.79 6.54 -9.41
CA TYR A 286 11.42 6.62 -9.92
C TYR A 286 11.32 6.19 -11.39
N ASN A 287 12.33 6.48 -12.21
CA ASN A 287 12.43 5.99 -13.58
C ASN A 287 12.50 4.47 -13.61
N TYR A 288 13.38 3.86 -12.80
CA TYR A 288 13.40 2.40 -12.68
C TYR A 288 12.05 1.82 -12.21
N ALA A 289 11.37 2.49 -11.28
CA ALA A 289 10.05 2.05 -10.85
C ALA A 289 9.01 2.07 -11.99
N TYR A 290 9.08 3.08 -12.86
CA TYR A 290 8.22 3.23 -14.03
C TYR A 290 8.57 2.25 -15.17
N GLU A 291 9.86 1.98 -15.39
CA GLU A 291 10.31 1.00 -16.39
C GLU A 291 9.89 -0.43 -16.02
N GLU A 292 9.87 -0.76 -14.73
CA GLU A 292 9.42 -2.07 -14.22
C GLU A 292 7.90 -2.22 -14.22
N ASP A 293 7.16 -1.15 -13.91
CA ASP A 293 5.70 -1.12 -13.90
C ASP A 293 5.19 0.18 -14.53
N ASP A 294 4.75 0.07 -15.79
CA ASP A 294 4.28 1.20 -16.58
C ASP A 294 2.88 1.71 -16.13
N CYS A 295 2.26 1.03 -15.16
CA CYS A 295 1.06 1.42 -14.43
C CYS A 295 1.36 2.00 -13.04
N ALA A 296 2.64 2.20 -12.66
CA ALA A 296 3.04 2.77 -11.38
C ALA A 296 2.76 4.29 -11.30
N PHE A 297 1.49 4.68 -11.29
CA PHE A 297 1.03 6.07 -11.36
C PHE A 297 1.64 6.98 -10.27
N ARG A 298 2.04 6.43 -9.12
CA ARG A 298 2.72 7.19 -8.06
C ARG A 298 4.15 7.58 -8.45
N ALA A 299 4.88 6.69 -9.13
CA ALA A 299 6.21 6.97 -9.67
C ALA A 299 6.10 7.94 -10.85
N ILE A 300 5.16 7.69 -11.77
CA ILE A 300 4.86 8.58 -12.91
C ILE A 300 4.56 10.00 -12.42
N TYR A 301 3.74 10.14 -11.36
CA TYR A 301 3.44 11.45 -10.77
C TYR A 301 4.69 12.16 -10.26
N LYS A 302 5.64 11.42 -9.67
CA LYS A 302 6.89 11.99 -9.19
C LYS A 302 7.77 12.44 -10.34
N LEU A 303 7.90 11.65 -11.40
CA LEU A 303 8.63 12.03 -12.60
C LEU A 303 8.05 13.30 -13.22
N ALA A 304 6.73 13.32 -13.49
CA ALA A 304 6.04 14.47 -14.06
C ALA A 304 6.19 15.76 -13.24
N MET A 305 6.24 15.65 -11.91
CA MET A 305 6.38 16.80 -11.01
C MET A 305 7.75 17.47 -11.09
N TYR A 306 8.80 16.72 -11.42
CA TYR A 306 10.17 17.22 -11.54
C TYR A 306 10.59 17.47 -12.98
N GLU A 307 9.82 16.99 -13.95
CA GLU A 307 10.03 17.28 -15.36
C GLU A 307 9.91 18.79 -15.64
N LEU A 308 10.83 19.28 -16.47
CA LEU A 308 10.90 20.70 -16.82
C LEU A 308 10.27 20.97 -18.17
N ASP A 309 10.23 19.96 -19.04
CA ASP A 309 9.57 20.04 -20.33
C ASP A 309 8.05 19.93 -20.21
N PHE A 310 7.34 20.80 -20.93
CA PHE A 310 5.88 20.83 -20.91
C PHE A 310 5.27 19.56 -21.50
N GLU A 311 5.78 19.11 -22.65
CA GLU A 311 5.20 18.00 -23.42
C GLU A 311 5.39 16.69 -22.66
N GLU A 312 6.58 16.47 -22.10
CA GLU A 312 6.87 15.27 -21.31
C GLU A 312 6.07 15.25 -19.99
N ALA A 313 5.98 16.38 -19.27
CA ALA A 313 5.16 16.47 -18.06
C ALA A 313 3.67 16.22 -18.36
N GLU A 314 3.15 16.81 -19.46
CA GLU A 314 1.77 16.59 -19.90
C GLU A 314 1.54 15.11 -20.24
N PHE A 315 2.46 14.48 -21.00
CA PHE A 315 2.37 13.08 -21.37
C PHE A 315 2.26 12.16 -20.15
N LEU A 316 3.13 12.35 -19.16
CA LEU A 316 3.16 11.56 -17.93
C LEU A 316 1.89 11.78 -17.10
N TYR A 317 1.42 13.01 -16.95
CA TYR A 317 0.18 13.28 -16.24
C TYR A 317 -1.05 12.68 -16.95
N ARG A 318 -1.16 12.82 -18.27
CA ARG A 318 -2.24 12.18 -19.05
C ARG A 318 -2.16 10.65 -18.97
N ARG A 319 -0.97 10.07 -18.83
CA ARG A 319 -0.79 8.65 -18.59
C ARG A 319 -1.43 8.20 -17.26
N ILE A 320 -1.24 8.95 -16.18
CA ILE A 320 -1.90 8.66 -14.89
C ILE A 320 -3.42 8.65 -15.03
N LEU A 321 -3.97 9.65 -15.73
CA LEU A 321 -5.43 9.72 -15.96
C LEU A 321 -5.92 8.49 -16.74
N ARG A 322 -5.20 8.06 -17.79
CA ARG A 322 -5.54 6.84 -18.54
C ARG A 322 -5.50 5.57 -17.68
N ILE A 323 -4.50 5.43 -16.81
CA ILE A 323 -4.38 4.28 -15.89
C ILE A 323 -5.59 4.19 -14.96
N LEU A 324 -6.12 5.34 -14.49
CA LEU A 324 -7.21 5.38 -13.51
C LEU A 324 -8.60 5.61 -14.14
N GLU A 325 -8.69 5.72 -15.46
CA GLU A 325 -9.89 6.14 -16.16
C GLU A 325 -11.03 5.14 -16.01
N ASN A 326 -10.73 3.85 -16.13
CA ASN A 326 -11.74 2.80 -15.99
C ASN A 326 -12.41 2.85 -14.61
N LYS A 327 -11.63 2.96 -13.54
CA LYS A 327 -12.16 3.12 -12.18
C LYS A 327 -12.94 4.41 -11.98
N ARG A 328 -12.49 5.50 -12.60
CA ARG A 328 -13.14 6.81 -12.53
C ARG A 328 -14.52 6.77 -13.16
N LEU A 329 -14.63 6.23 -14.38
CA LEU A 329 -15.89 6.13 -15.12
C LEU A 329 -16.90 5.22 -14.40
N ASN A 330 -16.43 4.20 -13.68
CA ASN A 330 -17.27 3.30 -12.89
C ASN A 330 -17.48 3.74 -11.43
N ASN A 331 -17.05 4.95 -11.05
CA ASN A 331 -17.17 5.50 -9.70
C ASN A 331 -16.65 4.59 -8.56
N CYS A 332 -15.59 3.83 -8.83
CA CYS A 332 -14.99 2.87 -7.90
C CYS A 332 -13.53 3.21 -7.53
N LEU A 333 -13.12 4.47 -7.78
CA LEU A 333 -11.82 4.96 -7.32
C LEU A 333 -11.67 4.83 -5.81
N GLN A 334 -10.53 4.28 -5.40
CA GLN A 334 -10.11 4.30 -4.01
C GLN A 334 -9.77 5.75 -3.60
N PRO A 335 -9.95 6.13 -2.32
CA PRO A 335 -9.55 7.44 -1.81
C PRO A 335 -8.16 7.95 -2.24
N MET A 336 -7.14 7.08 -2.25
CA MET A 336 -5.80 7.46 -2.70
C MET A 336 -5.77 7.72 -4.21
N GLU A 337 -6.48 6.91 -4.99
CA GLU A 337 -6.56 7.06 -6.45
C GLU A 337 -7.29 8.36 -6.79
N THR A 338 -8.41 8.65 -6.12
CA THR A 338 -9.13 9.94 -6.21
C THR A 338 -8.20 11.12 -5.91
N GLU A 339 -7.37 11.03 -4.86
CA GLU A 339 -6.38 12.07 -4.53
C GLU A 339 -5.34 12.25 -5.65
N TYR A 340 -4.87 11.16 -6.28
CA TYR A 340 -3.92 11.24 -7.38
C TYR A 340 -4.54 11.74 -8.68
N VAL A 341 -5.79 11.40 -8.99
CA VAL A 341 -6.54 12.00 -10.13
C VAL A 341 -6.65 13.51 -9.92
N TYR A 342 -7.11 13.95 -8.74
CA TYR A 342 -7.22 15.38 -8.43
C TYR A 342 -5.88 16.12 -8.54
N LYS A 343 -4.83 15.60 -7.89
CA LYS A 343 -3.48 16.19 -7.94
C LYS A 343 -2.92 16.28 -9.34
N THR A 344 -3.23 15.30 -10.18
CA THR A 344 -2.78 15.24 -11.58
C THR A 344 -3.48 16.32 -12.40
N LEU A 345 -4.82 16.41 -12.30
CA LEU A 345 -5.61 17.43 -12.99
C LEU A 345 -5.20 18.84 -12.56
N PHE A 346 -5.02 19.08 -11.26
CA PHE A 346 -4.58 20.38 -10.75
C PHE A 346 -3.19 20.80 -11.25
N ARG A 347 -2.27 19.83 -11.38
CA ARG A 347 -0.93 20.09 -11.93
C ARG A 347 -0.97 20.33 -13.44
N LEU A 348 -1.77 19.57 -14.18
CA LEU A 348 -2.02 19.79 -15.61
C LEU A 348 -2.64 21.16 -15.86
N GLU A 349 -3.65 21.55 -15.09
CA GLU A 349 -4.26 22.89 -15.17
C GLU A 349 -3.20 23.98 -14.97
N SER A 350 -2.39 23.86 -13.91
CA SER A 350 -1.28 24.79 -13.64
C SER A 350 -0.26 24.84 -14.79
N LEU A 351 0.01 23.69 -15.41
CA LEU A 351 0.93 23.55 -16.52
C LEU A 351 0.36 24.22 -17.79
N TYR A 352 -0.93 24.04 -18.07
CA TYR A 352 -1.62 24.71 -19.17
C TYR A 352 -1.73 26.22 -18.99
N ILE A 353 -1.99 26.71 -17.78
CA ILE A 353 -1.99 28.15 -17.46
C ILE A 353 -0.62 28.75 -17.80
N LYS A 354 0.47 28.11 -17.36
CA LYS A 354 1.84 28.60 -17.61
C LYS A 354 2.24 28.63 -19.09
N ASN A 355 1.56 27.85 -19.93
CA ASN A 355 1.85 27.70 -21.36
C ASN A 355 0.72 28.25 -22.25
N ASP A 356 -0.17 29.08 -21.69
CA ASP A 356 -1.28 29.74 -22.38
C ASP A 356 -2.23 28.78 -23.14
N LYS A 357 -2.37 27.54 -22.68
CA LYS A 357 -3.23 26.50 -23.29
C LYS A 357 -4.66 26.54 -22.73
N ARG A 358 -5.44 27.55 -23.11
CA ARG A 358 -6.81 27.78 -22.57
C ARG A 358 -7.74 26.57 -22.63
N ALA A 359 -7.73 25.83 -23.74
CA ALA A 359 -8.57 24.63 -23.89
C ALA A 359 -8.23 23.54 -22.87
N GLY A 360 -6.93 23.35 -22.57
CA GLY A 360 -6.48 22.38 -21.56
C GLY A 360 -6.85 22.79 -20.15
N VAL A 361 -6.83 24.10 -19.84
CA VAL A 361 -7.33 24.62 -18.55
C VAL A 361 -8.81 24.28 -18.38
N GLN A 362 -9.63 24.56 -19.39
CA GLN A 362 -11.06 24.25 -19.36
C GLN A 362 -11.31 22.74 -19.18
N GLU A 363 -10.61 21.88 -19.93
CA GLU A 363 -10.70 20.41 -19.79
C GLU A 363 -10.40 19.96 -18.35
N CYS A 364 -9.38 20.54 -17.72
CA CYS A 364 -9.02 20.20 -16.34
C CYS A 364 -10.10 20.64 -15.34
N CYS A 365 -10.61 21.86 -15.47
CA CYS A 365 -11.68 22.37 -14.60
C CYS A 365 -12.93 21.49 -14.68
N GLU A 366 -13.38 21.15 -15.89
CA GLU A 366 -14.55 20.28 -16.10
C GLU A 366 -14.35 18.90 -15.46
N LYS A 367 -13.17 18.29 -15.64
CA LYS A 367 -12.85 16.98 -15.03
C LYS A 367 -12.72 17.05 -13.52
N ILE A 368 -12.22 18.16 -12.97
CA ILE A 368 -12.16 18.37 -11.52
C ILE A 368 -13.57 18.49 -10.95
N GLU A 369 -14.46 19.23 -11.61
CA GLU A 369 -15.87 19.33 -11.22
C GLU A 369 -16.58 17.98 -11.29
N GLU A 370 -16.40 17.23 -12.38
CA GLU A 370 -16.92 15.87 -12.54
C GLU A 370 -16.42 14.95 -11.41
N LEU A 371 -15.13 14.99 -11.09
CA LEU A 371 -14.54 14.21 -10.00
C LEU A 371 -15.18 14.56 -8.66
N TYR A 372 -15.47 15.83 -8.38
CA TYR A 372 -16.17 16.22 -7.15
C TYR A 372 -17.61 15.73 -7.12
N GLN A 373 -18.33 15.82 -8.23
CA GLN A 373 -19.71 15.35 -8.33
C GLN A 373 -19.78 13.83 -8.12
N ASN A 374 -18.89 13.07 -8.78
CA ASN A 374 -18.77 11.63 -8.63
C ASN A 374 -18.34 11.23 -7.22
N HIS A 375 -17.40 11.96 -6.62
CA HIS A 375 -16.96 11.70 -5.24
C HIS A 375 -18.05 11.99 -4.19
N ARG A 376 -18.91 12.98 -4.43
CA ARG A 376 -20.07 13.27 -3.57
C ARG A 376 -21.21 12.29 -3.78
N SER A 377 -21.34 11.74 -4.97
CA SER A 377 -22.30 10.70 -5.26
C SER A 377 -21.93 9.40 -4.53
N ARG A 378 -22.85 8.44 -4.54
CA ARG A 378 -22.66 7.16 -3.88
C ARG A 378 -21.63 6.35 -4.67
N SER A 379 -20.39 6.35 -4.19
CA SER A 379 -19.27 5.59 -4.78
C SER A 379 -19.31 4.14 -4.32
N GLN A 380 -19.24 3.23 -5.29
CA GLN A 380 -19.29 1.78 -5.10
C GLN A 380 -18.17 1.30 -4.17
N PHE A 381 -17.00 1.94 -4.21
CA PHE A 381 -15.87 1.58 -3.36
C PHE A 381 -16.21 1.66 -1.86
N TYR A 382 -16.84 2.75 -1.41
CA TYR A 382 -17.13 2.93 0.02
C TYR A 382 -18.24 1.99 0.48
N ASP A 383 -19.23 1.75 -0.39
CA ASP A 383 -20.33 0.85 -0.09
C ASP A 383 -19.85 -0.60 0.02
N GLU A 384 -18.86 -0.98 -0.80
CA GLU A 384 -18.26 -2.30 -0.71
C GLU A 384 -17.30 -2.38 0.48
N PHE A 385 -16.36 -1.45 0.62
CA PHE A 385 -15.24 -1.61 1.56
C PHE A 385 -15.62 -1.49 3.04
N TYR A 386 -16.63 -0.67 3.36
CA TYR A 386 -17.06 -0.41 4.73
C TYR A 386 -18.29 -1.25 5.06
N ASP A 387 -18.24 -1.97 6.18
CA ASP A 387 -19.34 -2.85 6.60
C ASP A 387 -20.55 -2.06 7.11
N ASP A 388 -20.32 -0.82 7.55
CA ASP A 388 -21.36 0.11 7.99
C ASP A 388 -21.37 1.40 7.14
N PRO A 389 -22.58 1.94 6.82
CA PRO A 389 -22.69 3.14 5.99
C PRO A 389 -22.07 4.41 6.60
N GLU A 390 -21.98 4.50 7.93
CA GLU A 390 -21.50 5.69 8.63
C GLU A 390 -19.97 5.84 8.50
N SER A 391 -19.22 4.76 8.69
CA SER A 391 -17.77 4.70 8.44
C SER A 391 -17.45 5.00 6.98
N GLY A 392 -18.25 4.46 6.04
CA GLY A 392 -18.11 4.75 4.61
C GLY A 392 -18.35 6.23 4.27
N ALA A 393 -19.40 6.83 4.85
CA ALA A 393 -19.69 8.25 4.70
C ALA A 393 -18.58 9.14 5.28
N THR A 394 -18.09 8.78 6.48
CA THR A 394 -16.99 9.49 7.15
C THR A 394 -15.71 9.46 6.31
N ALA A 395 -15.32 8.29 5.81
CA ALA A 395 -14.15 8.15 4.95
C ALA A 395 -14.29 8.94 3.62
N ARG A 396 -15.49 8.98 3.04
CA ARG A 396 -15.80 9.79 1.85
C ARG A 396 -15.67 11.28 2.15
N GLU A 397 -16.20 11.75 3.26
CA GLU A 397 -16.07 13.15 3.68
C GLU A 397 -14.60 13.54 3.88
N LEU A 398 -13.82 12.69 4.57
CA LEU A 398 -12.40 12.91 4.81
C LEU A 398 -11.58 12.95 3.52
N THR A 399 -11.89 12.08 2.57
CA THR A 399 -11.30 12.12 1.23
C THR A 399 -11.65 13.42 0.52
N GLY A 400 -12.92 13.84 0.62
CA GLY A 400 -13.40 15.13 0.15
C GLY A 400 -12.55 16.28 0.70
N LYS A 401 -12.33 16.33 2.02
CA LYS A 401 -11.49 17.34 2.70
C LYS A 401 -10.04 17.42 2.18
N ARG A 402 -9.52 16.37 1.54
CA ARG A 402 -8.18 16.37 0.91
C ARG A 402 -8.19 16.85 -0.54
N ILE A 403 -9.25 16.55 -1.27
CA ILE A 403 -9.38 16.97 -2.66
C ILE A 403 -10.01 18.36 -2.79
N LEU A 404 -10.61 18.94 -1.74
CA LEU A 404 -11.33 20.21 -1.83
C LEU A 404 -10.45 21.39 -2.32
N PRO A 405 -10.96 22.22 -3.25
CA PRO A 405 -10.19 23.22 -4.00
C PRO A 405 -9.92 24.52 -3.25
N ARG A 406 -10.36 24.65 -1.98
CA ARG A 406 -10.41 25.94 -1.26
C ARG A 406 -9.64 26.00 0.06
N GLN A 407 -8.89 24.96 0.41
CA GLN A 407 -7.94 25.06 1.51
C GLN A 407 -6.52 24.81 0.97
N PRO A 408 -5.69 25.86 0.83
CA PRO A 408 -4.27 25.68 0.60
C PRO A 408 -3.67 25.03 1.86
N LYS A 409 -3.67 23.70 1.95
CA LYS A 409 -3.06 23.01 3.08
C LYS A 409 -1.55 22.90 2.88
N ILE A 410 -0.83 23.78 3.58
CA ILE A 410 0.49 23.69 4.26
C ILE A 410 1.61 22.86 3.60
N LYS A 411 1.36 21.64 3.10
CA LYS A 411 2.37 20.83 2.43
C LYS A 411 2.68 21.27 0.99
N MET A 412 1.75 21.89 0.26
CA MET A 412 2.07 22.38 -1.11
C MET A 412 2.90 23.67 -1.10
N ASN A 413 2.75 24.54 -0.09
CA ASN A 413 3.55 25.77 0.02
C ASN A 413 5.04 25.51 0.28
N ASN A 414 5.39 24.42 0.98
CA ASN A 414 6.80 24.04 1.17
C ASN A 414 7.50 23.63 -0.13
N TYR A 415 6.76 23.17 -1.16
CA TYR A 415 7.35 22.83 -2.47
C TYR A 415 7.47 24.06 -3.38
N PHE A 416 6.55 25.02 -3.29
CA PHE A 416 6.66 26.28 -4.04
C PHE A 416 7.76 27.19 -3.47
N ASN A 417 7.90 27.26 -2.14
CA ASN A 417 8.89 28.15 -1.51
C ASN A 417 10.34 27.62 -1.58
N LYS A 418 10.56 26.29 -1.72
CA LYS A 418 11.92 25.75 -1.93
C LYS A 418 12.48 25.99 -3.34
N LYS A 419 11.64 26.28 -4.35
CA LYS A 419 12.10 26.58 -5.73
C LYS A 419 12.46 28.06 -5.96
N ILE A 420 11.98 28.97 -5.11
CA ILE A 420 12.27 30.41 -5.21
C ILE A 420 13.54 30.80 -4.43
N GLY A 421 14.01 29.97 -3.49
CA GLY A 421 15.26 30.21 -2.74
C GLY A 421 16.55 29.66 -3.37
N ARG A 422 16.51 29.21 -4.64
CA ARG A 422 17.68 28.73 -5.40
C ARG A 422 17.64 29.22 -6.84
N GLN A 423 17.48 30.53 -7.01
CA GLN A 423 17.97 31.24 -8.19
C GLN A 423 19.06 32.21 -7.74
#